data_AF-A0A6L9T8S5-F1
#
_entry.id   AF-A0A6L9T8S5-F1
#
_cell.length_a   1.000
_cell.length_b   1.000
_cell.length_c   1.000
_cell.angle_alpha   90.00
_cell.angle_beta   90.00
_cell.angle_gamma   90.00
#
_symmetry.space_group_name_H-M   'P 1'
#
loop_
_entity.id
_entity.type
_entity.pdbx_description
1 polymer ?
#
loop_
_entity_poly.entity_id
_entity_poly.type
_entity_poly.pdbx_seq_one_letter_code
_entity_poly.pdbx_strand_id
1 'polypeptide(L)'
;MRLRDVIAAVIADHTNVRLIGTTTDAIATATMRAVANALGHGARDNDGRWSGQTEENPTAREILDGPGNDDFARRWSALVPCVDVIIDAEPYDPAMQMALDEVIARRVAAGQLPPTLRFWRWGSAAVVIGAYQSVRNEVDEQAAASAGFTVVRRVTGGGAMFVRPDETITYSLYVPSGFTAGLDAAASYRLCDAWAFDALHAIGIPAVPQPLNDIATVDGGKIGGAAQRRFPAPRRASDGSRGPGCILHHVTMAYDIDAELMTHVLRISGEKLVDKAVSSAKKRVTPLRTLTALSREAVVESMRDHALADIFSSRPSVLSADVIDEARFLAVDKYETREWTYRIT
;
A
#
# COMPACT_ATOMS: atom_id res chain seq x y z
N MET A 1 9.89 13.79 -34.88
CA MET A 1 8.48 13.37 -34.71
C MET A 1 8.33 12.87 -33.28
N ARG A 2 7.39 13.37 -32.47
CA ARG A 2 7.31 12.94 -31.06
C ARG A 2 6.75 11.51 -31.02
N LEU A 3 7.23 10.67 -30.11
CA LEU A 3 6.85 9.25 -30.04
C LEU A 3 5.33 9.05 -29.90
N ARG A 4 4.66 9.96 -29.20
CA ARG A 4 3.19 10.05 -29.12
C ARG A 4 2.55 10.10 -30.51
N ASP A 5 3.07 10.93 -31.41
CA ASP A 5 2.49 11.16 -32.74
C ASP A 5 2.63 9.91 -33.63
N VAL A 6 3.74 9.17 -33.44
CA VAL A 6 3.97 7.87 -34.10
C VAL A 6 2.93 6.85 -33.66
N ILE A 7 2.73 6.71 -32.35
CA ILE A 7 1.79 5.72 -31.79
C ILE A 7 0.33 6.09 -32.15
N ALA A 8 0.01 7.39 -32.15
CA ALA A 8 -1.29 7.88 -32.56
C ALA A 8 -1.59 7.57 -34.05
N ALA A 9 -0.60 7.73 -34.93
CA ALA A 9 -0.73 7.39 -36.35
C ALA A 9 -0.95 5.88 -36.55
N VAL A 10 -0.21 5.03 -35.83
CA VAL A 10 -0.37 3.56 -35.91
C VAL A 10 -1.76 3.11 -35.46
N ILE A 11 -2.31 3.71 -34.39
CA ILE A 11 -3.67 3.39 -33.93
C ILE A 11 -4.72 3.89 -34.92
N ALA A 12 -4.51 5.06 -35.53
CA ALA A 12 -5.41 5.60 -36.54
C ALA A 12 -5.50 4.72 -37.80
N ASP A 13 -4.39 4.07 -38.19
CA ASP A 13 -4.35 3.12 -39.30
C ASP A 13 -5.01 1.77 -38.99
N HIS A 14 -5.34 1.49 -37.72
CA HIS A 14 -5.95 0.24 -37.27
C HIS A 14 -7.30 0.50 -36.59
N THR A 15 -8.29 0.89 -37.38
CA THR A 15 -9.63 1.33 -36.93
C THR A 15 -10.43 0.28 -36.14
N ASN A 16 -10.04 -0.99 -36.20
CA ASN A 16 -10.67 -2.09 -35.45
C ASN A 16 -10.02 -2.34 -34.07
N VAL A 17 -8.98 -1.59 -33.71
CA VAL A 17 -8.25 -1.74 -32.44
C VAL A 17 -8.60 -0.58 -31.51
N ARG A 18 -9.04 -0.90 -30.29
CA ARG A 18 -9.31 0.09 -29.24
C ARG A 18 -8.44 -0.20 -28.02
N LEU A 19 -7.73 0.83 -27.54
CA LEU A 19 -7.04 0.76 -26.26
C LEU A 19 -8.08 0.71 -25.12
N ILE A 20 -8.00 -0.32 -24.27
CA ILE A 20 -8.82 -0.46 -23.08
C ILE A 20 -7.93 -0.28 -21.86
N GLY A 21 -8.30 0.66 -20.97
CA GLY A 21 -7.58 0.91 -19.73
C GLY A 21 -6.25 1.67 -19.87
N THR A 22 -5.93 2.22 -21.03
CA THR A 22 -4.71 3.02 -21.26
C THR A 22 -4.90 4.08 -22.35
N THR A 23 -3.92 4.98 -22.53
CA THR A 23 -3.92 6.04 -23.55
C THR A 23 -2.60 6.06 -24.32
N THR A 24 -2.61 6.67 -25.51
CA THR A 24 -1.42 6.89 -26.33
C THR A 24 -0.31 7.64 -25.57
N ASP A 25 -0.71 8.58 -24.73
CA ASP A 25 0.20 9.34 -23.86
C ASP A 25 0.82 8.46 -22.77
N ALA A 26 0.03 7.56 -22.18
CA ALA A 26 0.54 6.60 -21.18
C ALA A 26 1.56 5.63 -21.81
N ILE A 27 1.29 5.14 -23.03
CA ILE A 27 2.21 4.25 -23.76
C ILE A 27 3.49 5.01 -24.14
N ALA A 28 3.37 6.22 -24.71
CA ALA A 28 4.54 7.02 -25.09
C ALA A 28 5.42 7.35 -23.88
N THR A 29 4.81 7.68 -22.74
CA THR A 29 5.51 7.95 -21.49
C THR A 29 6.22 6.70 -20.95
N ALA A 30 5.57 5.54 -20.99
CA ALA A 30 6.18 4.27 -20.58
C ALA A 30 7.38 3.90 -21.47
N THR A 31 7.26 4.05 -22.79
CA THR A 31 8.34 3.76 -23.73
C THR A 31 9.51 4.73 -23.58
N MET A 32 9.26 6.03 -23.39
CA MET A 32 10.34 6.99 -23.13
C MET A 32 11.08 6.71 -21.82
N ARG A 33 10.37 6.25 -20.76
CA ARG A 33 11.00 5.79 -19.52
C ARG A 33 11.89 4.57 -19.72
N ALA A 34 11.44 3.61 -20.53
CA ALA A 34 12.23 2.42 -20.86
C ALA A 34 13.52 2.78 -21.63
N VAL A 35 13.43 3.70 -22.59
CA VAL A 35 14.57 4.16 -23.39
C VAL A 35 15.56 5.01 -22.57
N ALA A 36 15.07 5.92 -21.73
CA ALA A 36 15.93 6.74 -20.86
C ALA A 36 16.73 5.86 -19.87
N ASN A 37 16.09 4.81 -19.32
CA ASN A 37 16.77 3.83 -18.48
C ASN A 37 17.83 3.01 -19.24
N ALA A 38 17.60 2.71 -20.52
CA ALA A 38 18.57 1.98 -21.34
C ALA A 38 19.81 2.84 -21.68
N LEU A 39 19.62 4.14 -21.94
CA LEU A 39 20.67 5.05 -22.39
C LEU A 39 21.56 5.62 -21.26
N GLY A 40 21.16 5.49 -19.98
CA GLY A 40 21.94 5.95 -18.82
C GLY A 40 23.19 5.12 -18.48
N HIS A 41 23.58 4.15 -19.30
CA HIS A 41 24.77 3.31 -19.10
C HIS A 41 26.01 3.93 -19.76
N GLY A 42 26.60 4.95 -19.12
CA GLY A 42 27.90 5.52 -19.50
C GLY A 42 29.08 4.67 -19.01
N ALA A 43 30.10 4.52 -19.85
CA ALA A 43 31.33 3.75 -19.61
C ALA A 43 32.19 4.33 -18.47
N ARG A 44 32.98 3.47 -17.83
CA ARG A 44 33.95 3.83 -16.78
C ARG A 44 35.32 4.13 -17.39
N ASP A 45 35.99 5.16 -16.88
CA ASP A 45 37.36 5.53 -17.26
C ASP A 45 38.38 4.70 -16.47
N ASN A 46 39.61 4.56 -17.00
CA ASN A 46 40.65 3.63 -16.53
C ASN A 46 41.16 3.84 -15.09
N ASP A 47 40.76 4.91 -14.39
CA ASP A 47 41.15 5.20 -13.01
C ASP A 47 40.01 5.05 -11.98
N GLY A 48 38.87 4.48 -12.38
CA GLY A 48 37.81 4.09 -11.44
C GLY A 48 37.08 5.23 -10.72
N ARG A 49 37.24 6.49 -11.16
CA ARG A 49 36.43 7.63 -10.68
C ARG A 49 35.27 7.91 -11.62
N TRP A 50 34.10 8.18 -11.03
CA TRP A 50 32.91 8.65 -11.73
C TRP A 50 33.11 10.11 -12.12
N SER A 51 33.23 10.40 -13.41
CA SER A 51 33.20 11.76 -13.96
C SER A 51 31.74 12.11 -14.28
N GLY A 52 31.01 12.54 -13.26
CA GLY A 52 29.63 13.02 -13.41
C GLY A 52 29.39 14.14 -12.42
N GLN A 53 28.88 15.28 -12.91
CA GLN A 53 28.42 16.38 -12.09
C GLN A 53 27.49 15.82 -10.99
N THR A 54 27.81 16.14 -9.75
CA THR A 54 26.95 15.90 -8.59
C THR A 54 25.70 16.76 -8.73
N GLU A 55 24.70 16.27 -9.48
CA GLU A 55 23.32 16.69 -9.23
C GLU A 55 22.96 16.14 -7.85
N GLU A 56 22.79 17.03 -6.88
CA GLU A 56 22.31 16.68 -5.55
C GLU A 56 20.94 16.00 -5.68
N ASN A 57 20.83 14.75 -5.21
CA ASN A 57 19.53 14.08 -5.14
C ASN A 57 18.62 14.89 -4.19
N PRO A 58 17.37 15.20 -4.59
CA PRO A 58 16.45 15.93 -3.73
C PRO A 58 16.25 15.17 -2.41
N THR A 59 16.24 15.90 -1.31
CA THR A 59 16.00 15.38 0.03
C THR A 59 14.60 14.76 0.13
N ALA A 60 14.40 13.84 1.08
CA ALA A 60 13.07 13.25 1.33
C ALA A 60 11.98 14.32 1.54
N ARG A 61 12.37 15.47 2.11
CA ARG A 61 11.52 16.63 2.32
C ARG A 61 11.13 17.32 1.01
N GLU A 62 12.05 17.52 0.07
CA GLU A 62 11.75 18.10 -1.25
C GLU A 62 10.87 17.19 -2.12
N ILE A 63 10.94 15.87 -1.92
CA ILE A 63 10.06 14.90 -2.61
C ILE A 63 8.62 14.97 -2.07
N LEU A 64 8.46 15.24 -0.76
CA LEU A 64 7.16 15.37 -0.11
C LEU A 64 6.56 16.78 -0.27
N ASP A 65 7.39 17.83 -0.27
CA ASP A 65 7.01 19.24 -0.44
C ASP A 65 6.73 19.65 -1.90
N GLY A 66 6.46 18.67 -2.77
CA GLY A 66 6.07 18.92 -4.16
C GLY A 66 4.77 19.74 -4.30
N PRO A 67 4.51 20.32 -5.48
CA PRO A 67 3.30 21.10 -5.71
C PRO A 67 2.03 20.31 -5.38
N GLY A 68 1.20 20.84 -4.48
CA GLY A 68 -0.06 20.21 -4.01
C GLY A 68 -0.16 20.01 -2.49
N ASN A 69 0.89 20.29 -1.71
CA ASN A 69 0.88 20.03 -0.25
C ASN A 69 -0.20 20.84 0.50
N ASP A 70 -0.48 22.08 0.08
CA ASP A 70 -1.58 22.89 0.64
C ASP A 70 -2.97 22.27 0.41
N ASP A 71 -3.18 21.56 -0.72
CA ASP A 71 -4.42 20.82 -0.97
C ASP A 71 -4.50 19.59 -0.06
N PHE A 72 -3.38 18.91 0.19
CA PHE A 72 -3.34 17.75 1.08
C PHE A 72 -3.64 18.14 2.52
N ALA A 73 -2.97 19.16 3.05
CA ALA A 73 -3.23 19.68 4.39
C ALA A 73 -4.70 20.12 4.57
N ARG A 74 -5.27 20.80 3.57
CA ARG A 74 -6.69 21.17 3.57
C ARG A 74 -7.60 19.95 3.60
N ARG A 75 -7.32 18.91 2.80
CA ARG A 75 -8.14 17.68 2.75
C ARG A 75 -8.09 16.92 4.06
N TRP A 76 -6.93 16.82 4.68
CA TRP A 76 -6.77 16.24 6.02
C TRP A 76 -7.56 17.03 7.07
N SER A 77 -7.46 18.36 7.03
CA SER A 77 -8.21 19.25 7.93
C SER A 77 -9.74 19.19 7.74
N ALA A 78 -10.20 18.74 6.58
CA ALA A 78 -11.63 18.59 6.28
C ALA A 78 -12.24 17.27 6.78
N LEU A 79 -11.44 16.37 7.38
CA LEU A 79 -11.92 15.12 7.97
C LEU A 79 -12.59 15.37 9.33
N VAL A 80 -13.83 15.86 9.29
CA VAL A 80 -14.66 16.19 10.45
C VAL A 80 -15.76 15.13 10.70
N PRO A 81 -16.27 14.97 11.95
CA PRO A 81 -15.92 15.72 13.15
C PRO A 81 -14.58 15.31 13.78
N CYS A 82 -14.11 14.08 13.52
CA CYS A 82 -12.84 13.59 14.02
C CYS A 82 -12.31 12.42 13.20
N VAL A 83 -11.00 12.16 13.33
CA VAL A 83 -10.36 10.92 12.85
C VAL A 83 -10.08 10.01 14.04
N ASP A 84 -10.68 8.82 14.08
CA ASP A 84 -10.41 7.85 15.13
C ASP A 84 -9.04 7.19 14.89
N VAL A 85 -8.13 7.26 15.85
CA VAL A 85 -6.81 6.60 15.81
C VAL A 85 -6.84 5.42 16.77
N ILE A 86 -6.66 4.22 16.24
CA ILE A 86 -6.83 2.95 16.94
C ILE A 86 -5.56 2.12 16.82
N ILE A 87 -5.13 1.52 17.94
CA ILE A 87 -4.28 0.33 17.91
C ILE A 87 -5.16 -0.83 18.36
N ASP A 88 -5.16 -1.95 17.63
CA ASP A 88 -5.88 -3.14 18.05
C ASP A 88 -5.52 -3.51 19.50
N ALA A 89 -6.53 -3.70 20.35
CA ALA A 89 -6.33 -3.98 21.77
C ALA A 89 -5.68 -5.36 21.98
N GLU A 90 -5.99 -6.33 21.13
CA GLU A 90 -5.48 -7.69 21.13
C GLU A 90 -5.03 -8.11 19.73
N PRO A 91 -4.16 -9.11 19.60
CA PRO A 91 -3.86 -9.71 18.31
C PRO A 91 -5.08 -10.43 17.73
N TYR A 92 -5.34 -10.22 16.45
CA TYR A 92 -6.38 -10.94 15.70
C TYR A 92 -5.78 -11.86 14.65
N ASP A 93 -6.43 -13.00 14.44
CA ASP A 93 -6.04 -13.96 13.40
C ASP A 93 -6.21 -13.39 11.98
N PRO A 94 -5.49 -13.91 10.98
CA PRO A 94 -5.44 -13.35 9.64
C PRO A 94 -6.81 -13.16 8.97
N ALA A 95 -7.73 -14.12 9.11
CA ALA A 95 -9.08 -13.99 8.55
C ALA A 95 -9.89 -12.88 9.22
N MET A 96 -9.80 -12.78 10.55
CA MET A 96 -10.43 -11.71 11.33
C MET A 96 -9.87 -10.34 10.94
N GLN A 97 -8.55 -10.24 10.72
CA GLN A 97 -7.92 -9.03 10.26
C GLN A 97 -8.46 -8.54 8.90
N MET A 98 -8.65 -9.47 7.95
CA MET A 98 -9.27 -9.13 6.66
C MET A 98 -10.73 -8.69 6.80
N ALA A 99 -11.46 -9.34 7.70
CA ALA A 99 -12.86 -9.03 7.96
C ALA A 99 -13.04 -7.65 8.60
N LEU A 100 -12.23 -7.30 9.60
CA LEU A 100 -12.23 -5.98 10.23
C LEU A 100 -11.97 -4.88 9.20
N ASP A 101 -11.01 -5.08 8.30
CA ASP A 101 -10.70 -4.12 7.23
C ASP A 101 -11.91 -3.83 6.34
N GLU A 102 -12.66 -4.88 5.98
CA GLU A 102 -13.85 -4.73 5.15
C GLU A 102 -15.04 -4.13 5.92
N VAL A 103 -15.29 -4.56 7.16
CA VAL A 103 -16.40 -4.04 7.99
C VAL A 103 -16.21 -2.56 8.26
N ILE A 104 -15.01 -2.14 8.69
CA ILE A 104 -14.74 -0.73 8.98
C ILE A 104 -14.88 0.10 7.69
N ALA A 105 -14.31 -0.35 6.57
CA ALA A 105 -14.45 0.35 5.29
C ALA A 105 -15.92 0.50 4.84
N ARG A 106 -16.75 -0.54 5.04
CA ARG A 106 -18.18 -0.50 4.72
C ARG A 106 -18.95 0.45 5.63
N ARG A 107 -18.65 0.46 6.92
CA ARG A 107 -19.29 1.36 7.90
C ARG A 107 -18.89 2.82 7.68
N VAL A 108 -17.62 3.10 7.37
CA VAL A 108 -17.19 4.44 6.92
C VAL A 108 -17.91 4.80 5.62
N ALA A 109 -18.00 3.87 4.66
CA ALA A 109 -18.70 4.13 3.40
C ALA A 109 -20.18 4.48 3.58
N ALA A 110 -20.83 3.87 4.58
CA ALA A 110 -22.19 4.16 4.97
C ALA A 110 -22.34 5.44 5.80
N GLY A 111 -21.25 5.99 6.36
CA GLY A 111 -21.28 7.11 7.30
C GLY A 111 -21.78 6.68 8.69
N GLN A 112 -21.46 5.46 9.10
CA GLN A 112 -21.77 4.87 10.41
C GLN A 112 -20.56 4.90 11.36
N LEU A 113 -19.35 4.96 10.79
CA LEU A 113 -18.11 5.22 11.52
C LEU A 113 -17.45 6.50 10.97
N PRO A 114 -16.72 7.26 11.82
CA PRO A 114 -15.90 8.37 11.37
C PRO A 114 -14.71 7.86 10.52
N PRO A 115 -14.02 8.75 9.80
CA PRO A 115 -12.70 8.43 9.26
C PRO A 115 -11.82 7.78 10.35
N THR A 116 -11.10 6.73 9.99
CA THR A 116 -10.37 5.91 10.97
C THR A 116 -8.97 5.60 10.46
N LEU A 117 -7.98 5.71 11.35
CA LEU A 117 -6.62 5.20 11.19
C LEU A 117 -6.43 4.06 12.21
N ARG A 118 -6.09 2.87 11.74
CA ARG A 118 -6.00 1.65 12.56
C ARG A 118 -4.65 0.97 12.37
N PHE A 119 -3.95 0.72 13.48
CA PHE A 119 -2.75 -0.12 13.52
C PHE A 119 -3.11 -1.54 13.97
N TRP A 120 -2.62 -2.52 13.22
CA TRP A 120 -3.01 -3.91 13.39
C TRP A 120 -2.11 -4.64 14.38
N ARG A 121 -2.67 -5.62 15.09
CA ARG A 121 -1.90 -6.64 15.80
C ARG A 121 -2.16 -8.02 15.19
N TRP A 122 -1.12 -8.62 14.61
CA TRP A 122 -1.20 -9.93 13.96
C TRP A 122 -1.13 -11.05 15.01
N GLY A 123 -2.12 -11.95 15.01
CA GLY A 123 -2.15 -13.11 15.90
C GLY A 123 -1.37 -14.33 15.42
N SER A 124 -1.14 -14.44 14.11
CA SER A 124 -0.38 -15.55 13.54
C SER A 124 0.25 -15.17 12.20
N ALA A 125 1.19 -16.00 11.75
CA ALA A 125 1.87 -15.81 10.47
C ALA A 125 0.90 -16.02 9.29
N ALA A 126 1.03 -15.20 8.26
CA ALA A 126 0.11 -15.21 7.14
C ALA A 126 0.77 -14.89 5.80
N VAL A 127 0.26 -15.52 4.76
CA VAL A 127 0.42 -15.05 3.38
C VAL A 127 -0.89 -14.42 2.95
N VAL A 128 -0.88 -13.11 2.77
CA VAL A 128 -2.07 -12.35 2.36
C VAL A 128 -2.00 -12.07 0.87
N ILE A 129 -2.78 -12.82 0.07
CA ILE A 129 -2.84 -12.61 -1.38
C ILE A 129 -3.84 -11.49 -1.73
N GLY A 130 -3.55 -10.76 -2.81
CA GLY A 130 -4.42 -9.71 -3.34
C GLY A 130 -5.70 -10.28 -3.95
N ALA A 131 -6.73 -9.44 -4.05
CA ALA A 131 -8.06 -9.82 -4.50
C ALA A 131 -8.10 -10.54 -5.86
N TYR A 132 -7.18 -10.21 -6.77
CA TYR A 132 -7.11 -10.75 -8.13
C TYR A 132 -5.98 -11.77 -8.35
N GLN A 133 -5.29 -12.19 -7.28
CA GLN A 133 -4.18 -13.13 -7.40
C GLN A 133 -4.67 -14.58 -7.34
N SER A 134 -3.90 -15.51 -7.89
CA SER A 134 -4.15 -16.94 -7.77
C SER A 134 -3.28 -17.51 -6.64
N VAL A 135 -3.89 -18.24 -5.70
CA VAL A 135 -3.15 -18.95 -4.63
C VAL A 135 -2.04 -19.81 -5.24
N ARG A 136 -2.40 -20.62 -6.25
CA ARG A 136 -1.49 -21.55 -6.94
C ARG A 136 -0.25 -20.85 -7.53
N ASN A 137 -0.40 -19.61 -7.98
CA ASN A 137 0.67 -18.87 -8.66
C ASN A 137 1.56 -18.09 -7.68
N GLU A 138 1.06 -17.76 -6.49
CA GLU A 138 1.75 -16.87 -5.55
C GLU A 138 2.29 -17.61 -4.32
N VAL A 139 1.75 -18.78 -3.99
CA VAL A 139 2.06 -19.46 -2.72
C VAL A 139 2.41 -20.93 -2.99
N ASP A 140 3.48 -21.40 -2.35
CA ASP A 140 3.67 -22.81 -2.12
C ASP A 140 2.93 -23.23 -0.86
N GLU A 141 1.73 -23.78 -1.04
CA GLU A 141 0.82 -24.07 0.07
C GLU A 141 1.36 -25.12 1.05
N GLN A 142 2.16 -26.06 0.55
CA GLN A 142 2.76 -27.08 1.40
C GLN A 142 3.89 -26.49 2.25
N ALA A 143 4.73 -25.64 1.66
CA ALA A 143 5.75 -24.90 2.40
C ALA A 143 5.12 -23.94 3.42
N ALA A 144 4.07 -23.20 3.01
CA ALA A 144 3.32 -22.30 3.88
C ALA A 144 2.75 -23.04 5.11
N ALA A 145 2.03 -24.14 4.88
CA ALA A 145 1.46 -24.94 5.96
C ALA A 145 2.54 -25.53 6.88
N SER A 146 3.63 -26.04 6.33
CA SER A 146 4.74 -26.62 7.11
C SER A 146 5.46 -25.57 7.96
N ALA A 147 5.48 -24.31 7.50
CA ALA A 147 6.04 -23.17 8.22
C ALA A 147 5.03 -22.44 9.13
N GLY A 148 3.79 -22.95 9.26
CA GLY A 148 2.75 -22.37 10.13
C GLY A 148 2.07 -21.11 9.58
N PHE A 149 2.10 -20.88 8.27
CA PHE A 149 1.45 -19.74 7.63
C PHE A 149 0.00 -20.04 7.23
N THR A 150 -0.91 -19.16 7.62
CA THR A 150 -2.28 -19.15 7.09
C THR A 150 -2.32 -18.39 5.78
N VAL A 151 -2.93 -18.96 4.74
CA VAL A 151 -3.14 -18.24 3.47
C VAL A 151 -4.52 -17.59 3.49
N VAL A 152 -4.58 -16.27 3.35
CA VAL A 152 -5.84 -15.50 3.29
C VAL A 152 -5.87 -14.57 2.08
N ARG A 153 -7.06 -14.25 1.59
CA ARG A 153 -7.27 -13.28 0.50
C ARG A 153 -7.86 -11.99 1.03
N ARG A 154 -7.21 -10.85 0.74
CA ARG A 154 -7.73 -9.52 1.08
C ARG A 154 -8.66 -8.96 0.00
N VAL A 155 -9.46 -7.97 0.37
CA VAL A 155 -10.37 -7.27 -0.57
C VAL A 155 -9.68 -6.29 -1.50
N THR A 156 -8.49 -5.80 -1.17
CA THR A 156 -7.70 -4.88 -2.02
C THR A 156 -6.90 -5.66 -3.07
N GLY A 157 -6.55 -4.99 -4.18
CA GLY A 157 -5.63 -5.55 -5.17
C GLY A 157 -4.17 -5.50 -4.71
N GLY A 158 -3.22 -5.71 -5.63
CA GLY A 158 -1.78 -5.68 -5.36
C GLY A 158 -1.17 -7.07 -5.15
N GLY A 159 0.14 -7.10 -4.86
CA GLY A 159 0.91 -8.33 -4.68
C GLY A 159 0.66 -9.05 -3.34
N ALA A 160 1.24 -10.23 -3.17
CA ALA A 160 1.13 -10.97 -1.91
C ALA A 160 1.95 -10.30 -0.80
N MET A 161 1.44 -10.34 0.42
CA MET A 161 2.16 -9.93 1.63
C MET A 161 2.61 -11.18 2.38
N PHE A 162 3.83 -11.13 2.89
CA PHE A 162 4.38 -12.12 3.81
C PHE A 162 4.44 -11.49 5.19
N VAL A 163 3.73 -12.08 6.14
CA VAL A 163 3.50 -11.51 7.46
C VAL A 163 3.92 -12.50 8.53
N ARG A 164 4.74 -12.03 9.46
CA ARG A 164 4.96 -12.68 10.75
C ARG A 164 4.60 -11.72 11.88
N PRO A 165 4.02 -12.21 12.99
CA PRO A 165 3.88 -11.43 14.21
C PRO A 165 5.23 -10.81 14.59
N ASP A 166 5.19 -9.61 15.16
CA ASP A 166 6.35 -8.85 15.66
C ASP A 166 7.42 -8.43 14.63
N GLU A 167 7.30 -8.88 13.38
CA GLU A 167 8.19 -8.48 12.28
C GLU A 167 7.49 -7.62 11.23
N THR A 168 6.18 -7.46 11.37
CA THR A 168 5.35 -6.74 10.40
C THR A 168 4.61 -5.59 11.08
N ILE A 169 4.69 -4.40 10.49
CA ILE A 169 3.84 -3.27 10.84
C ILE A 169 2.78 -3.15 9.75
N THR A 170 1.51 -3.19 10.15
CA THR A 170 0.37 -3.00 9.25
C THR A 170 -0.54 -1.93 9.81
N TYR A 171 -0.94 -0.99 8.96
CA TYR A 171 -1.94 0.01 9.30
C TYR A 171 -2.92 0.20 8.13
N SER A 172 -4.13 0.63 8.46
CA SER A 172 -5.18 0.97 7.49
C SER A 172 -5.75 2.35 7.79
N LEU A 173 -5.97 3.12 6.73
CA LEU A 173 -6.69 4.36 6.69
C LEU A 173 -8.03 4.14 5.95
N TYR A 174 -9.12 4.49 6.61
CA TYR A 174 -10.48 4.42 6.09
C TYR A 174 -11.05 5.83 6.05
N VAL A 175 -11.20 6.41 4.86
CA VAL A 175 -11.59 7.82 4.68
C VAL A 175 -12.70 7.95 3.65
N PRO A 176 -13.60 8.95 3.77
CA PRO A 176 -14.63 9.25 2.78
C PRO A 176 -14.11 9.29 1.34
N SER A 177 -14.90 8.83 0.37
CA SER A 177 -14.49 8.88 -1.05
C SER A 177 -14.17 10.30 -1.54
N GLY A 178 -14.81 11.32 -0.95
CA GLY A 178 -14.54 12.73 -1.22
C GLY A 178 -13.11 13.17 -0.88
N PHE A 179 -12.44 12.48 0.05
CA PHE A 179 -11.07 12.80 0.48
C PHE A 179 -10.08 12.80 -0.69
N THR A 180 -10.23 11.86 -1.63
CA THR A 180 -9.36 11.72 -2.82
C THR A 180 -10.03 12.21 -4.10
N ALA A 181 -11.15 12.94 -4.01
CA ALA A 181 -11.89 13.38 -5.19
C ALA A 181 -11.05 14.30 -6.08
N GLY A 182 -11.07 14.00 -7.39
CA GLY A 182 -10.32 14.74 -8.42
C GLY A 182 -8.84 14.37 -8.53
N LEU A 183 -8.33 13.49 -7.66
CA LEU A 183 -6.94 13.03 -7.72
C LEU A 183 -6.80 11.81 -8.63
N ASP A 184 -5.66 11.71 -9.32
CA ASP A 184 -5.26 10.46 -9.96
C ASP A 184 -4.83 9.41 -8.93
N ALA A 185 -4.53 8.20 -9.39
CA ALA A 185 -4.11 7.12 -8.50
C ALA A 185 -2.85 7.49 -7.71
N ALA A 186 -1.81 8.04 -8.35
CA ALA A 186 -0.55 8.33 -7.67
C ALA A 186 -0.69 9.40 -6.59
N ALA A 187 -1.45 10.47 -6.87
CA ALA A 187 -1.75 11.51 -5.90
C ALA A 187 -2.65 11.00 -4.76
N SER A 188 -3.59 10.09 -5.05
CA SER A 188 -4.41 9.42 -4.03
C SER A 188 -3.57 8.62 -3.02
N TYR A 189 -2.53 7.90 -3.47
CA TYR A 189 -1.60 7.21 -2.56
C TYR A 189 -0.77 8.21 -1.76
N ARG A 190 -0.14 9.21 -2.43
CA ARG A 190 0.66 10.23 -1.73
C ARG A 190 -0.14 10.96 -0.65
N LEU A 191 -1.39 11.34 -0.93
CA LEU A 191 -2.26 11.99 0.06
C LEU A 191 -2.50 11.10 1.28
N CYS A 192 -2.75 9.80 1.07
CA CYS A 192 -3.03 8.86 2.15
C CYS A 192 -1.78 8.48 2.95
N ASP A 193 -0.60 8.50 2.33
CA ASP A 193 0.67 8.14 2.97
C ASP A 193 1.39 9.34 3.62
N ALA A 194 1.03 10.59 3.29
CA ALA A 194 1.74 11.79 3.74
C ALA A 194 2.03 11.80 5.25
N TRP A 195 0.99 11.61 6.08
CA TRP A 195 1.13 11.56 7.54
C TRP A 195 2.10 10.47 8.03
N ALA A 196 2.17 9.34 7.31
CA ALA A 196 3.02 8.22 7.70
C ALA A 196 4.50 8.52 7.38
N PHE A 197 4.77 9.24 6.29
CA PHE A 197 6.11 9.73 5.99
C PHE A 197 6.58 10.74 7.05
N ASP A 198 5.73 11.69 7.42
CA ASP A 198 6.03 12.68 8.46
C ASP A 198 6.32 11.98 9.80
N ALA A 199 5.51 10.99 10.16
CA ALA A 199 5.71 10.18 11.37
C ALA A 199 7.03 9.39 11.35
N LEU A 200 7.38 8.76 10.23
CA LEU A 200 8.63 8.01 10.08
C LEU A 200 9.84 8.95 10.14
N HIS A 201 9.74 10.14 9.53
CA HIS A 201 10.80 11.16 9.57
C HIS A 201 11.01 11.70 10.98
N ALA A 202 9.94 11.89 11.74
CA ALA A 202 10.00 12.35 13.14
C ALA A 202 10.82 11.40 14.04
N ILE A 203 10.89 10.11 13.70
CA ILE A 203 11.71 9.11 14.40
C ILE A 203 13.02 8.75 13.65
N GLY A 204 13.42 9.59 12.69
CA GLY A 204 14.70 9.48 11.99
C GLY A 204 14.76 8.44 10.87
N ILE A 205 13.64 7.88 10.43
CA ILE A 205 13.59 6.92 9.31
C ILE A 205 13.40 7.70 8.00
N PRO A 206 14.38 7.73 7.08
CA PRO A 206 14.34 8.56 5.87
C PRO A 206 13.51 7.89 4.75
N ALA A 207 12.21 7.74 5.00
CA ALA A 207 11.27 7.11 4.08
C ALA A 207 10.92 8.05 2.90
N VAL A 208 10.83 7.50 1.69
CA VAL A 208 10.41 8.23 0.48
C VAL A 208 9.37 7.42 -0.30
N PRO A 209 8.41 8.09 -0.96
CA PRO A 209 7.47 7.40 -1.83
C PRO A 209 8.17 6.93 -3.09
N GLN A 210 8.01 5.66 -3.44
CA GLN A 210 8.32 5.13 -4.77
C GLN A 210 7.02 4.79 -5.49
N PRO A 211 6.71 5.49 -6.60
CA PRO A 211 5.49 5.23 -7.33
C PRO A 211 5.39 3.77 -7.83
N LEU A 212 4.20 3.16 -7.81
CA LEU A 212 2.92 3.79 -7.46
C LEU A 212 2.61 3.80 -5.95
N ASN A 213 3.04 2.78 -5.23
CA ASN A 213 2.52 2.43 -3.91
C ASN A 213 3.61 1.89 -2.97
N ASP A 214 4.89 2.03 -3.32
CA ASP A 214 6.00 1.53 -2.53
C ASP A 214 6.49 2.60 -1.57
N ILE A 215 6.85 2.17 -0.36
CA ILE A 215 7.55 2.99 0.63
C ILE A 215 8.98 2.47 0.65
N ALA A 216 9.95 3.34 0.40
CA ALA A 216 11.36 2.97 0.31
C ALA A 216 12.23 3.90 1.15
N THR A 217 13.50 3.55 1.33
CA THR A 217 14.54 4.48 1.77
C THR A 217 15.06 5.30 0.59
N VAL A 218 15.72 6.42 0.88
CA VAL A 218 16.43 7.24 -0.12
C VAL A 218 17.43 6.44 -0.97
N ASP A 219 18.06 5.41 -0.39
CA ASP A 219 19.00 4.51 -1.07
C ASP A 219 18.31 3.43 -1.94
N GLY A 220 16.98 3.46 -2.00
CA GLY A 220 16.17 2.58 -2.85
C GLY A 220 15.77 1.24 -2.24
N GLY A 221 16.03 1.04 -0.94
CA GLY A 221 15.62 -0.14 -0.19
C GLY A 221 14.12 -0.11 0.13
N LYS A 222 13.36 -1.13 -0.28
CA LYS A 222 11.90 -1.15 -0.03
C LYS A 222 11.62 -1.49 1.43
N ILE A 223 10.89 -0.62 2.13
CA ILE A 223 10.49 -0.81 3.54
C ILE A 223 9.04 -1.27 3.65
N GLY A 224 8.19 -0.96 2.67
CA GLY A 224 6.79 -1.36 2.68
C GLY A 224 6.08 -1.11 1.37
N GLY A 225 4.78 -1.40 1.36
CA GLY A 225 3.91 -1.13 0.23
C GLY A 225 2.46 -0.98 0.64
N ALA A 226 1.74 -0.16 -0.13
CA ALA A 226 0.35 0.18 0.09
C ALA A 226 -0.58 -0.51 -0.92
N ALA A 227 -1.84 -0.66 -0.56
CA ALA A 227 -2.89 -0.99 -1.52
C ALA A 227 -4.18 -0.24 -1.19
N GLN A 228 -4.91 0.16 -2.24
CA GLN A 228 -6.17 0.88 -2.13
C GLN A 228 -7.35 0.11 -2.70
N ARG A 229 -8.53 0.28 -2.09
CA ARG A 229 -9.83 -0.09 -2.64
C ARG A 229 -10.86 0.99 -2.36
N ARG A 230 -11.72 1.26 -3.34
CA ARG A 230 -12.87 2.15 -3.19
C ARG A 230 -14.14 1.34 -2.88
N PHE A 231 -14.83 1.68 -1.81
CA PHE A 231 -16.14 1.17 -1.45
C PHE A 231 -17.19 2.22 -1.84
N PRO A 232 -18.14 1.88 -2.73
CA PRO A 232 -19.14 2.83 -3.17
C PRO A 232 -20.06 3.22 -2.01
N ALA A 233 -20.60 4.44 -2.08
CA ALA A 233 -21.61 4.92 -1.16
C ALA A 233 -22.88 4.07 -1.24
N PRO A 234 -23.25 3.34 -0.17
CA PRO A 234 -24.52 2.61 -0.13
C PRO A 234 -25.67 3.61 -0.05
N ARG A 235 -26.82 3.21 -0.61
CA ARG A 235 -28.07 3.96 -0.47
C ARG A 235 -28.70 3.61 0.88
N ARG A 236 -29.03 4.63 1.68
CA ARG A 236 -29.72 4.45 2.96
C ARG A 236 -31.18 4.10 2.69
N ALA A 237 -31.66 3.04 3.35
CA ALA A 237 -33.06 2.61 3.23
C ALA A 237 -34.04 3.58 3.88
N SER A 238 -33.60 4.31 4.92
CA SER A 238 -34.44 5.21 5.71
C SER A 238 -34.93 6.44 4.93
N ASP A 239 -34.06 7.08 4.15
CA ASP A 239 -34.32 8.36 3.50
C ASP A 239 -33.88 8.41 2.01
N GLY A 240 -33.33 7.31 1.50
CA GLY A 240 -32.83 7.22 0.13
C GLY A 240 -31.55 8.00 -0.15
N SER A 241 -30.96 8.67 0.84
CA SER A 241 -29.69 9.39 0.72
C SER A 241 -28.52 8.40 0.50
N ARG A 242 -27.35 8.92 0.10
CA ARG A 242 -26.14 8.12 -0.07
C ARG A 242 -25.15 8.43 1.04
N GLY A 243 -24.49 7.39 1.53
CA GLY A 243 -23.32 7.57 2.40
C GLY A 243 -22.17 8.29 1.68
N PRO A 244 -21.07 8.59 2.39
CA PRO A 244 -19.91 9.25 1.79
C PRO A 244 -19.09 8.34 0.86
N GLY A 245 -19.29 7.01 0.89
CA GLY A 245 -18.36 6.05 0.31
C GLY A 245 -17.03 6.01 1.10
N CYS A 246 -16.15 5.07 0.79
CA CYS A 246 -14.87 4.95 1.50
C CYS A 246 -13.72 4.61 0.55
N ILE A 247 -12.55 5.14 0.86
CA ILE A 247 -11.26 4.64 0.41
C ILE A 247 -10.66 3.87 1.57
N LEU A 248 -10.41 2.59 1.35
CA LEU A 248 -9.52 1.79 2.17
C LEU A 248 -8.13 1.94 1.58
N HIS A 249 -7.18 2.48 2.34
CA HIS A 249 -5.76 2.51 2.03
C HIS A 249 -5.02 1.80 3.15
N HIS A 250 -4.39 0.67 2.87
CA HIS A 250 -3.61 -0.03 3.89
C HIS A 250 -2.18 -0.25 3.46
N VAL A 251 -1.30 -0.32 4.45
CA VAL A 251 0.14 -0.42 4.27
C VAL A 251 0.66 -1.57 5.09
N THR A 252 1.59 -2.30 4.49
CA THR A 252 2.41 -3.28 5.21
C THR A 252 3.86 -2.92 5.05
N MET A 253 4.55 -2.77 6.19
CA MET A 253 5.97 -2.50 6.28
C MET A 253 6.69 -3.67 6.95
N ALA A 254 7.84 -4.02 6.40
CA ALA A 254 8.74 -5.01 6.97
C ALA A 254 9.53 -4.35 8.10
N TYR A 255 9.15 -4.63 9.35
CA TYR A 255 9.99 -4.27 10.48
C TYR A 255 11.22 -5.17 10.54
N ASP A 256 11.00 -6.47 10.38
CA ASP A 256 12.02 -7.48 10.07
C ASP A 256 11.55 -8.34 8.87
N ILE A 257 12.45 -9.13 8.28
CA ILE A 257 12.07 -10.12 7.27
C ILE A 257 13.07 -11.28 7.22
N ASP A 258 12.54 -12.51 7.30
CA ASP A 258 13.27 -13.71 6.90
C ASP A 258 13.08 -13.93 5.40
N ALA A 259 14.06 -13.44 4.64
CA ALA A 259 14.02 -13.48 3.19
C ALA A 259 14.05 -14.92 2.64
N GLU A 260 14.76 -15.84 3.31
CA GLU A 260 14.85 -17.23 2.88
C GLU A 260 13.51 -17.93 3.03
N LEU A 261 12.89 -17.81 4.21
CA LEU A 261 11.56 -18.35 4.46
C LEU A 261 10.51 -17.73 3.54
N MET A 262 10.58 -16.43 3.30
CA MET A 262 9.68 -15.76 2.34
C MET A 262 9.82 -16.35 0.94
N THR A 263 11.04 -16.55 0.42
CA THR A 263 11.24 -17.14 -0.91
C THR A 263 10.89 -18.63 -0.97
N HIS A 264 10.92 -19.32 0.16
CA HIS A 264 10.48 -20.70 0.27
C HIS A 264 8.95 -20.82 0.23
N VAL A 265 8.25 -19.89 0.87
CA VAL A 265 6.78 -19.88 0.98
C VAL A 265 6.11 -19.24 -0.25
N LEU A 266 6.69 -18.18 -0.81
CA LEU A 266 6.11 -17.45 -1.95
C LEU A 266 6.65 -17.96 -3.29
N ARG A 267 5.74 -18.22 -4.21
CA ARG A 267 6.07 -18.47 -5.62
C ARG A 267 6.29 -17.13 -6.32
N ILE A 268 7.53 -16.72 -6.43
CA ILE A 268 7.90 -15.54 -7.22
C ILE A 268 7.82 -15.96 -8.70
N SER A 269 6.82 -15.46 -9.43
CA SER A 269 6.63 -15.81 -10.85
C SER A 269 7.86 -15.47 -11.71
N GLY A 270 8.10 -16.25 -12.76
CA GLY A 270 9.20 -16.06 -13.71
C GLY A 270 9.24 -14.68 -14.37
N GLU A 271 8.09 -14.09 -14.70
CA GLU A 271 8.01 -12.71 -15.20
C GLU A 271 8.42 -11.68 -14.14
N LYS A 272 8.00 -11.86 -12.88
CA LYS A 272 8.51 -11.07 -11.76
C LYS A 272 10.00 -11.32 -11.57
N LEU A 273 10.56 -12.49 -11.90
CA LEU A 273 12.00 -12.75 -11.86
C LEU A 273 12.77 -12.12 -13.03
N VAL A 274 12.16 -11.76 -14.16
CA VAL A 274 12.83 -11.03 -15.24
C VAL A 274 12.81 -9.52 -14.97
N ASP A 275 11.66 -8.98 -14.57
CA ASP A 275 11.56 -7.59 -14.09
C ASP A 275 12.36 -7.38 -12.80
N LYS A 276 12.35 -8.38 -11.90
CA LYS A 276 13.24 -8.41 -10.75
C LYS A 276 14.66 -8.71 -11.19
N ALA A 277 15.06 -9.62 -12.06
CA ALA A 277 16.50 -9.85 -12.36
C ALA A 277 17.23 -8.59 -12.86
N VAL A 278 16.54 -7.73 -13.60
CA VAL A 278 17.07 -6.42 -14.03
C VAL A 278 17.05 -5.37 -12.88
N SER A 279 16.19 -5.54 -11.86
CA SER A 279 15.97 -4.67 -10.68
C SER A 279 16.55 -5.22 -9.33
N SER A 280 16.84 -6.51 -9.23
CA SER A 280 17.08 -7.34 -8.02
C SER A 280 18.54 -7.58 -7.78
N ALA A 281 19.38 -7.18 -8.72
CA ALA A 281 20.73 -6.80 -8.36
C ALA A 281 20.74 -5.62 -7.35
N LYS A 282 19.64 -4.85 -7.18
CA LYS A 282 19.63 -3.63 -6.36
C LYS A 282 18.47 -3.41 -5.37
N LYS A 283 17.25 -3.91 -5.56
CA LYS A 283 16.14 -3.66 -4.60
C LYS A 283 15.94 -4.81 -3.61
N ARG A 284 16.74 -4.84 -2.55
CA ARG A 284 16.48 -5.67 -1.35
C ARG A 284 15.40 -5.01 -0.49
N VAL A 285 14.52 -5.82 0.11
CA VAL A 285 13.69 -5.35 1.22
C VAL A 285 14.65 -4.90 2.32
N THR A 286 14.53 -3.66 2.76
CA THR A 286 15.34 -3.10 3.86
C THR A 286 14.46 -3.07 5.09
N PRO A 287 14.69 -3.93 6.09
CA PRO A 287 13.83 -3.95 7.25
C PRO A 287 13.98 -2.69 8.10
N LEU A 288 12.90 -2.19 8.69
CA LEU A 288 12.96 -0.99 9.52
C LEU A 288 13.93 -1.15 10.70
N ARG A 289 14.08 -2.35 11.27
CA ARG A 289 15.04 -2.62 12.36
C ARG A 289 16.50 -2.29 12.02
N THR A 290 16.85 -2.19 10.73
CA THR A 290 18.22 -1.80 10.31
C THR A 290 18.38 -0.29 10.20
N LEU A 291 17.29 0.47 10.29
CA LEU A 291 17.24 1.92 10.13
C LEU A 291 17.01 2.65 11.46
N THR A 292 16.57 1.93 12.50
CA THR A 292 16.28 2.49 13.82
C THR A 292 16.64 1.53 14.93
N ALA A 293 16.97 2.07 16.11
CA ALA A 293 17.16 1.29 17.34
C ALA A 293 15.83 1.03 18.09
N LEU A 294 14.72 1.60 17.61
CA LEU A 294 13.40 1.42 18.21
C LEU A 294 12.87 0.00 17.98
N SER A 295 12.18 -0.55 18.99
CA SER A 295 11.40 -1.78 18.82
C SER A 295 10.25 -1.53 17.83
N ARG A 296 9.67 -2.60 17.29
CA ARG A 296 8.48 -2.51 16.42
C ARG A 296 7.36 -1.73 17.12
N GLU A 297 7.11 -2.06 18.38
CA GLU A 297 6.06 -1.46 19.20
C GLU A 297 6.33 0.04 19.37
N ALA A 298 7.57 0.43 19.65
CA ALA A 298 7.94 1.84 19.79
C ALA A 298 7.79 2.61 18.47
N VAL A 299 8.06 1.98 17.32
CA VAL A 299 7.77 2.58 16.00
C VAL A 299 6.27 2.80 15.82
N VAL A 300 5.44 1.78 16.10
CA VAL A 300 3.97 1.88 15.99
C VAL A 300 3.42 2.95 16.93
N GLU A 301 3.88 2.99 18.18
CA GLU A 301 3.46 3.99 19.17
C GLU A 301 3.86 5.40 18.75
N SER A 302 5.08 5.58 18.24
CA SER A 302 5.54 6.88 17.74
C SER A 302 4.70 7.34 16.54
N MET A 303 4.35 6.43 15.62
CA MET A 303 3.47 6.75 14.50
C MET A 303 2.05 7.11 14.94
N ARG A 304 1.50 6.40 15.93
CA ARG A 304 0.20 6.74 16.54
C ARG A 304 0.25 8.12 17.19
N ASP A 305 1.29 8.39 17.98
CA ASP A 305 1.41 9.65 18.73
C ASP A 305 1.59 10.83 17.79
N HIS A 306 2.36 10.67 16.71
CA HIS A 306 2.46 11.66 15.65
C HIS A 306 1.11 11.89 14.96
N ALA A 307 0.39 10.82 14.60
CA ALA A 307 -0.95 10.95 14.02
C ALA A 307 -1.92 11.70 14.94
N LEU A 308 -1.87 11.45 16.25
CA LEU A 308 -2.70 12.14 17.25
C LEU A 308 -2.32 13.61 17.45
N ALA A 309 -1.06 13.97 17.23
CA ALA A 309 -0.59 15.34 17.33
C ALA A 309 -0.91 16.16 16.08
N ASP A 310 -0.72 15.58 14.89
CA ASP A 310 -0.67 16.34 13.63
C ASP A 310 -1.95 16.21 12.79
N ILE A 311 -2.69 15.09 12.88
CA ILE A 311 -3.97 14.97 12.17
C ILE A 311 -5.02 15.82 12.89
N PHE A 312 -5.51 16.85 12.20
CA PHE A 312 -6.53 17.75 12.72
C PHE A 312 -7.79 16.98 13.19
N SER A 313 -8.25 17.31 14.39
CA SER A 313 -9.40 16.66 15.05
C SER A 313 -9.27 15.15 15.22
N SER A 314 -8.05 14.60 15.24
CA SER A 314 -7.87 13.19 15.60
C SER A 314 -8.12 12.94 17.09
N ARG A 315 -8.44 11.69 17.43
CA ARG A 315 -8.59 11.26 18.82
C ARG A 315 -8.22 9.79 18.99
N PRO A 316 -7.74 9.38 20.18
CA PRO A 316 -7.61 7.96 20.48
C PRO A 316 -9.00 7.32 20.52
N SER A 317 -9.10 6.11 19.98
CA SER A 317 -10.35 5.34 19.95
C SER A 317 -10.05 3.84 20.08
N VAL A 318 -11.10 3.04 20.22
CA VAL A 318 -11.05 1.57 20.27
C VAL A 318 -12.13 0.99 19.38
N LEU A 319 -11.91 -0.21 18.86
CA LEU A 319 -12.96 -0.92 18.12
C LEU A 319 -14.11 -1.25 19.08
N SER A 320 -15.33 -0.89 18.68
CA SER A 320 -16.53 -1.24 19.43
C SER A 320 -16.85 -2.73 19.29
N ALA A 321 -17.51 -3.29 20.29
CA ALA A 321 -17.86 -4.72 20.32
C ALA A 321 -18.71 -5.13 19.10
N ASP A 322 -19.64 -4.27 18.65
CA ASP A 322 -20.48 -4.56 17.49
C ASP A 322 -19.72 -4.59 16.16
N VAL A 323 -18.63 -3.81 16.01
CA VAL A 323 -17.72 -3.91 14.86
C VAL A 323 -16.94 -5.21 14.90
N ILE A 324 -16.46 -5.60 16.08
CA ILE A 324 -15.73 -6.86 16.29
C ILE A 324 -16.65 -8.05 16.01
N ASP A 325 -17.88 -8.05 16.51
CA ASP A 325 -18.83 -9.14 16.31
C ASP A 325 -19.24 -9.29 14.84
N GLU A 326 -19.50 -8.17 14.14
CA GLU A 326 -19.78 -8.19 12.70
C GLU A 326 -18.58 -8.71 11.90
N ALA A 327 -17.36 -8.29 12.26
CA ALA A 327 -16.16 -8.79 11.61
C ALA A 327 -15.91 -10.27 11.91
N ARG A 328 -16.21 -10.74 13.11
CA ARG A 328 -16.10 -12.16 13.48
C ARG A 328 -17.07 -13.01 12.65
N PHE A 329 -18.31 -12.56 12.49
CA PHE A 329 -19.26 -13.22 11.61
C PHE A 329 -18.76 -13.24 10.17
N LEU A 330 -18.30 -12.11 9.64
CA LEU A 330 -17.77 -12.02 8.27
C LEU A 330 -16.50 -12.86 8.07
N ALA A 331 -15.66 -13.01 9.10
CA ALA A 331 -14.48 -13.86 9.04
C ALA A 331 -14.87 -15.31 8.74
N VAL A 332 -15.81 -15.86 9.52
CA VAL A 332 -16.33 -17.23 9.35
C VAL A 332 -17.08 -17.39 8.02
N ASP A 333 -17.98 -16.46 7.70
CA ASP A 333 -18.85 -16.54 6.52
C ASP A 333 -18.08 -16.38 5.20
N LYS A 334 -16.90 -15.73 5.24
CA LYS A 334 -16.16 -15.38 4.03
C LYS A 334 -14.67 -15.65 4.12
N TYR A 335 -13.94 -15.04 5.04
CA TYR A 335 -12.47 -15.02 4.99
C TYR A 335 -11.80 -16.33 5.41
N GLU A 336 -12.49 -17.17 6.16
CA GLU A 336 -12.06 -18.54 6.49
C GLU A 336 -12.46 -19.55 5.41
N THR A 337 -13.34 -19.16 4.48
CA THR A 337 -13.85 -20.07 3.44
C THR A 337 -12.81 -20.33 2.35
N ARG A 338 -12.80 -21.55 1.84
CA ARG A 338 -11.98 -21.90 0.67
C ARG A 338 -12.50 -21.21 -0.58
N GLU A 339 -13.82 -21.05 -0.70
CA GLU A 339 -14.49 -20.39 -1.81
C GLU A 339 -13.96 -18.97 -2.02
N TRP A 340 -13.78 -18.21 -0.94
CA TRP A 340 -13.17 -16.89 -1.02
C TRP A 340 -11.68 -16.93 -1.32
N THR A 341 -10.91 -17.71 -0.55
CA THR A 341 -9.44 -17.74 -0.65
C THR A 341 -8.98 -18.22 -2.03
N TYR A 342 -9.63 -19.24 -2.59
CA TYR A 342 -9.27 -19.86 -3.86
C TYR A 342 -10.07 -19.34 -5.06
N ARG A 343 -10.86 -18.28 -4.88
CA ARG A 343 -11.59 -17.64 -5.99
C ARG A 343 -10.62 -17.29 -7.13
N ILE A 344 -11.00 -17.69 -8.34
CA ILE A 344 -10.36 -17.26 -9.58
C ILE A 344 -11.21 -16.10 -10.14
N THR A 345 -10.57 -14.96 -10.43
CA THR A 345 -11.21 -13.75 -10.96
C THR A 345 -10.65 -13.36 -12.30
#